data_AF-A0A350J649-F1
#
_entry.id   AF-A0A350J649-F1
#
_cell.length_a   1.000
_cell.length_b   1.000
_cell.length_c   1.000
_cell.angle_alpha   90.00
_cell.angle_beta   90.00
_cell.angle_gamma   90.00
#
_symmetry.space_group_name_H-M   'P 1'
#
loop_
_entity.id
_entity.type
_entity.pdbx_description
1 polymer ?
#
loop_
_entity_poly.entity_id
_entity_poly.type
_entity_poly.pdbx_seq_one_letter_code
_entity_poly.pdbx_strand_id
1 'polypeptide(L)'
;MMLGFLNSAARVGNKTLRIASSILAMLMLVFASYSILDTWYTERMAFSNWELVAYRPVSGDGTLSREMFDELSKINPDVVGWITVYGTNIDYPILQGPDDLYYVNRDIYGNSTLSGSIYLQSANSSDFSDEFNLLYGHHFDNGAMFGDVAKYTDPDFFDGHREGELITKDGICYLNFFVCIETDAYDSNIYGVTTIRDKMEDELLPTARKQVFFPLQVKGTSLDGDDEDEDPLGKGRPDHDWLLALSTCDDAETDGRVVIIADVTEGEESRTPSSGTASTGELRPGEGKWAVLNLMCVVFTLCCIVPFCMRYVNFRKEQIKTAEILGTVGVILASVVSLLLFRLTENMRSPMTLRDYWTPFMIFIFASALLVTALTDRKKKQRAQED
;
A
#
# COMPACT_ATOMS: atom_id res chain seq x y z
N MET A 1 57.32 -8.65 -32.39
CA MET A 1 57.31 -8.75 -30.91
C MET A 1 56.34 -7.73 -30.29
N MET A 2 56.43 -6.44 -30.64
CA MET A 2 55.58 -5.36 -30.08
C MET A 2 54.06 -5.54 -30.30
N LEU A 3 53.63 -5.96 -31.50
CA LEU A 3 52.21 -6.24 -31.81
C LEU A 3 51.62 -7.43 -31.03
N GLY A 4 52.44 -8.45 -30.71
CA GLY A 4 52.00 -9.61 -29.92
C GLY A 4 51.76 -9.24 -28.46
N PHE A 5 52.59 -8.34 -27.92
CA PHE A 5 52.46 -7.83 -26.56
C PHE A 5 51.21 -6.95 -26.40
N LEU A 6 50.96 -6.04 -27.36
CA LEU A 6 49.75 -5.21 -27.41
C LEU A 6 48.46 -6.05 -27.48
N ASN A 7 48.44 -7.12 -28.30
CA ASN A 7 47.27 -8.01 -28.40
C ASN A 7 47.04 -8.86 -27.14
N SER A 8 48.10 -9.22 -26.39
CA SER A 8 47.94 -9.90 -25.10
C SER A 8 47.47 -8.93 -24.02
N ALA A 9 48.02 -7.71 -23.97
CA ALA A 9 47.58 -6.67 -23.04
C ALA A 9 46.10 -6.30 -23.25
N ALA A 10 45.65 -6.14 -24.49
CA ALA A 10 44.25 -5.87 -24.83
C ALA A 10 43.31 -7.02 -24.43
N ARG A 11 43.73 -8.29 -24.59
CA ARG A 11 42.93 -9.45 -24.14
C ARG A 11 42.79 -9.52 -22.64
N VAL A 12 43.86 -9.23 -21.90
CA VAL A 12 43.83 -9.17 -20.43
C VAL A 12 42.92 -8.02 -19.99
N GLY A 13 43.06 -6.83 -20.58
CA GLY A 13 42.20 -5.68 -20.31
C GLY A 13 40.71 -5.98 -20.51
N ASN A 14 40.33 -6.57 -21.64
CA ASN A 14 38.93 -6.97 -21.90
C ASN A 14 38.43 -8.03 -20.91
N LYS A 15 39.27 -9.00 -20.53
CA LYS A 15 38.90 -10.02 -19.54
C LYS A 15 38.65 -9.39 -18.17
N THR A 16 39.50 -8.46 -17.76
CA THR A 16 39.37 -7.72 -16.49
C THR A 16 38.11 -6.83 -16.50
N LEU A 17 37.89 -6.05 -17.57
CA LEU A 17 36.69 -5.23 -17.73
C LEU A 17 35.41 -6.07 -17.67
N ARG A 18 35.40 -7.23 -18.34
CA ARG A 18 34.25 -8.13 -18.31
C ARG A 18 33.98 -8.67 -16.92
N ILE A 19 35.01 -9.14 -16.22
CA ILE A 19 34.87 -9.64 -14.84
C ILE A 19 34.38 -8.52 -13.91
N ALA A 20 34.98 -7.32 -14.00
CA ALA A 20 34.56 -6.17 -13.21
C ALA A 20 33.09 -5.78 -13.47
N SER A 21 32.67 -5.74 -14.75
CA SER A 21 31.28 -5.46 -15.12
C SER A 21 30.31 -6.53 -14.62
N SER A 22 30.69 -7.81 -14.64
CA SER A 22 29.87 -8.90 -14.12
C SER A 22 29.73 -8.83 -12.59
N ILE A 23 30.79 -8.45 -11.87
CA ILE A 23 30.74 -8.23 -10.42
C ILE A 23 29.83 -7.05 -10.10
N LEU A 24 29.96 -5.92 -10.81
CA LEU A 24 29.11 -4.76 -10.61
C LEU A 24 27.63 -5.09 -10.87
N ALA A 25 27.33 -5.82 -11.95
CA ALA A 25 25.97 -6.26 -12.26
C ALA A 25 25.40 -7.18 -11.16
N MET A 26 26.22 -8.07 -10.60
CA MET A 26 25.81 -8.93 -9.49
C MET A 26 25.54 -8.13 -8.21
N LEU A 27 26.37 -7.13 -7.89
CA LEU A 27 26.14 -6.24 -6.75
C LEU A 27 24.85 -5.44 -6.91
N MET A 28 24.58 -4.90 -8.10
CA MET A 28 23.32 -4.21 -8.40
C MET A 28 22.11 -5.13 -8.27
N LEU A 29 22.21 -6.39 -8.70
CA LEU A 29 21.13 -7.37 -8.54
C LEU A 29 20.88 -7.71 -7.07
N VAL A 30 21.93 -7.89 -6.27
CA VAL A 30 21.80 -8.12 -4.81
C VAL A 30 21.17 -6.91 -4.14
N PHE A 31 21.60 -5.70 -4.49
CA PHE A 31 21.03 -4.47 -3.97
C PHE A 31 19.55 -4.29 -4.35
N ALA A 32 19.20 -4.53 -5.62
CA ALA A 32 17.81 -4.47 -6.07
C ALA A 32 16.93 -5.52 -5.38
N SER A 33 17.46 -6.75 -5.20
CA SER A 33 16.74 -7.81 -4.47
C SER A 33 16.54 -7.45 -3.00
N TYR A 34 17.56 -6.88 -2.36
CA TYR A 34 17.47 -6.37 -0.99
C TYR A 34 16.43 -5.25 -0.88
N SER A 35 16.47 -4.26 -1.79
CA SER A 35 15.49 -3.16 -1.80
C SER A 35 14.06 -3.64 -1.97
N ILE A 36 13.81 -4.62 -2.85
CA ILE A 36 12.46 -5.19 -3.03
C ILE A 36 12.01 -5.93 -1.75
N LEU A 37 12.89 -6.72 -1.13
CA LEU A 37 12.57 -7.41 0.12
C LEU A 37 12.31 -6.44 1.26
N ASP A 38 13.07 -5.36 1.34
CA ASP A 38 12.93 -4.30 2.34
C ASP A 38 11.59 -3.59 2.18
N THR A 39 11.25 -3.12 0.96
CA THR A 39 9.94 -2.51 0.68
C THR A 39 8.78 -3.44 1.02
N TRP A 40 8.87 -4.71 0.61
CA TRP A 40 7.85 -5.71 0.92
C TRP A 40 7.71 -5.99 2.43
N TYR A 41 8.83 -5.95 3.17
CA TYR A 41 8.82 -6.11 4.62
C TYR A 41 8.17 -4.89 5.29
N THR A 42 8.54 -3.68 4.91
CA THR A 42 7.95 -2.44 5.42
C THR A 42 6.44 -2.38 5.19
N GLU A 43 5.98 -2.70 3.98
CA GLU A 43 4.56 -2.73 3.65
C GLU A 43 3.76 -3.72 4.51
N ARG A 44 4.37 -4.85 4.89
CA ARG A 44 3.72 -5.84 5.78
C ARG A 44 3.69 -5.41 7.23
N MET A 45 4.70 -4.69 7.68
CA MET A 45 4.75 -4.16 9.05
C MET A 45 3.83 -2.95 9.24
N ALA A 46 3.34 -2.35 8.14
CA ALA A 46 2.31 -1.31 8.17
C ALA A 46 0.91 -1.87 8.49
N PHE A 47 0.67 -3.17 8.34
CA PHE A 47 -0.54 -3.79 8.87
C PHE A 47 -0.38 -4.08 10.35
N SER A 48 -1.49 -4.04 11.10
CA SER A 48 -1.51 -4.56 12.46
C SER A 48 -1.16 -6.04 12.39
N ASN A 49 -0.01 -6.38 12.95
CA ASN A 49 0.45 -7.76 12.93
C ASN A 49 -0.44 -8.61 13.85
N TRP A 50 -0.48 -9.91 13.62
CA TRP A 50 -1.30 -10.86 14.38
C TRP A 50 -1.01 -10.84 15.90
N GLU A 51 0.18 -10.37 16.30
CA GLU A 51 0.58 -10.21 17.70
C GLU A 51 -0.06 -8.96 18.32
N LEU A 52 -0.17 -7.85 17.59
CA LEU A 52 -0.82 -6.62 18.03
C LEU A 52 -2.35 -6.75 18.05
N VAL A 53 -2.95 -7.42 17.06
CA VAL A 53 -4.40 -7.68 17.04
C VAL A 53 -4.84 -8.52 18.25
N ALA A 54 -3.94 -9.36 18.80
CA ALA A 54 -4.21 -10.11 20.03
C ALA A 54 -4.41 -9.21 21.26
N TYR A 55 -3.91 -7.97 21.23
CA TYR A 55 -4.11 -6.96 22.27
C TYR A 55 -5.30 -6.04 22.01
N ARG A 56 -6.13 -6.31 20.98
CA ARG A 56 -7.38 -5.58 20.76
C ARG A 56 -8.22 -5.66 22.04
N PRO A 57 -8.63 -4.54 22.65
CA PRO A 57 -9.22 -4.52 23.99
C PRO A 57 -10.69 -4.96 24.04
N VAL A 58 -11.03 -6.05 23.35
CA VAL A 58 -12.38 -6.64 23.28
C VAL A 58 -12.31 -8.11 23.66
N SER A 59 -13.15 -8.51 24.61
CA SER A 59 -13.34 -9.89 25.04
C SER A 59 -14.02 -10.73 23.95
N GLY A 60 -13.93 -12.06 24.05
CA GLY A 60 -14.56 -12.99 23.10
C GLY A 60 -16.09 -12.88 22.99
N ASP A 61 -16.75 -12.15 23.89
CA ASP A 61 -18.17 -11.84 23.88
C ASP A 61 -18.50 -10.46 23.28
N GLY A 62 -17.50 -9.70 22.81
CA GLY A 62 -17.66 -8.38 22.21
C GLY A 62 -17.67 -7.22 23.21
N THR A 63 -17.36 -7.46 24.49
CA THR A 63 -17.33 -6.41 25.52
C THR A 63 -15.93 -5.85 25.76
N LEU A 64 -15.84 -4.61 26.26
CA LEU A 64 -14.56 -3.98 26.62
C LEU A 64 -13.80 -4.83 27.65
N SER A 65 -12.58 -5.23 27.31
CA SER A 65 -11.67 -5.88 28.26
C SER A 65 -10.66 -4.88 28.81
N ARG A 66 -10.92 -4.39 30.03
CA ARG A 66 -9.98 -3.50 30.74
C ARG A 66 -8.61 -4.15 30.95
N GLU A 67 -8.56 -5.46 31.17
CA GLU A 67 -7.31 -6.20 31.33
C GLU A 67 -6.46 -6.17 30.05
N MET A 68 -7.08 -6.37 28.88
CA MET A 68 -6.39 -6.31 27.59
C MET A 68 -5.96 -4.89 27.25
N PHE A 69 -6.77 -3.88 27.58
CA PHE A 69 -6.38 -2.47 27.46
C PHE A 69 -5.16 -2.16 28.34
N ASP A 70 -5.16 -2.62 29.60
CA ASP A 70 -4.02 -2.46 30.51
C ASP A 70 -2.76 -3.18 29.99
N GLU A 71 -2.91 -4.33 29.32
CA GLU A 71 -1.79 -5.01 28.65
C GLU A 71 -1.25 -4.21 27.47
N LEU A 72 -2.14 -3.63 26.65
CA LEU A 72 -1.76 -2.75 25.55
C LEU A 72 -1.02 -1.50 26.07
N SER A 73 -1.52 -0.88 27.15
CA SER A 73 -0.86 0.26 27.79
C SER A 73 0.49 -0.11 28.45
N LYS A 74 0.75 -1.38 28.78
CA LYS A 74 2.08 -1.84 29.23
C LYS A 74 3.08 -1.93 28.08
N ILE A 75 2.63 -2.16 26.85
CA ILE A 75 3.49 -2.13 25.66
C ILE A 75 3.95 -0.70 25.43
N ASN A 76 3.00 0.25 25.44
CA ASN A 76 3.30 1.67 25.36
C ASN A 76 2.28 2.50 26.16
N PRO A 77 2.72 3.31 27.13
CA PRO A 77 1.84 4.15 27.93
C PRO A 77 1.16 5.28 27.13
N ASP A 78 1.65 5.59 25.93
CA ASP A 78 1.08 6.62 25.05
C ASP A 78 -0.14 6.10 24.27
N VAL A 79 -0.56 4.85 24.47
CA VAL A 79 -1.79 4.31 23.87
C VAL A 79 -3.01 4.93 24.55
N VAL A 80 -3.87 5.56 23.74
CA VAL A 80 -5.09 6.24 24.18
C VAL A 80 -6.37 5.51 23.77
N GLY A 81 -6.29 4.62 22.77
CA GLY A 81 -7.46 3.87 22.31
C GLY A 81 -7.16 2.86 21.21
N TRP A 82 -8.21 2.36 20.59
CA TRP A 82 -8.16 1.45 19.44
C TRP A 82 -9.26 1.80 18.45
N ILE A 83 -8.93 1.88 17.16
CA ILE A 83 -9.87 2.19 16.07
C ILE A 83 -10.08 0.97 15.19
N THR A 84 -11.33 0.64 14.91
CA THR A 84 -11.72 -0.36 13.90
C THR A 84 -12.75 0.26 12.95
N VAL A 85 -12.56 0.13 11.64
CA VAL A 85 -13.57 0.54 10.63
C VAL A 85 -14.02 -0.69 9.85
N TYR A 86 -15.32 -0.99 9.90
CA TYR A 86 -15.84 -2.26 9.41
C TYR A 86 -15.76 -2.38 7.88
N GLY A 87 -15.32 -3.54 7.41
CA GLY A 87 -15.09 -3.82 5.98
C GLY A 87 -13.87 -3.13 5.37
N THR A 88 -13.00 -2.56 6.20
CA THR A 88 -11.68 -2.03 5.81
C THR A 88 -10.56 -2.79 6.51
N ASN A 89 -9.30 -2.48 6.20
CA ASN A 89 -8.13 -2.96 6.93
C ASN A 89 -7.78 -2.09 8.15
N ILE A 90 -8.60 -1.08 8.49
CA ILE A 90 -8.38 -0.20 9.63
C ILE A 90 -8.76 -0.95 10.90
N ASP A 91 -7.74 -1.47 11.59
CA ASP A 91 -7.86 -2.10 12.91
C ASP A 91 -6.53 -1.91 13.67
N TYR A 92 -6.41 -0.78 14.39
CA TYR A 92 -5.14 -0.28 14.89
C TYR A 92 -5.23 0.35 16.29
N PRO A 93 -4.15 0.25 17.10
CA PRO A 93 -4.01 1.05 18.30
C PRO A 93 -3.82 2.53 17.95
N ILE A 94 -4.37 3.40 18.80
CA ILE A 94 -4.24 4.85 18.70
C ILE A 94 -3.25 5.31 19.76
N LEU A 95 -2.21 6.01 19.34
CA LEU A 95 -1.22 6.62 20.23
C LEU A 95 -1.40 8.13 20.30
N GLN A 96 -0.85 8.76 21.33
CA GLN A 96 -0.74 10.21 21.39
C GLN A 96 0.65 10.62 21.85
N GLY A 97 1.33 11.41 21.01
CA GLY A 97 2.66 11.94 21.31
C GLY A 97 2.61 13.33 21.96
N PRO A 98 3.77 13.86 22.37
CA PRO A 98 3.88 15.24 22.84
C PRO A 98 3.65 16.27 21.72
N ASP A 99 3.74 15.84 20.46
CA ASP A 99 3.49 16.63 19.26
C ASP A 99 2.98 15.72 18.11
N ASP A 100 2.45 16.34 17.06
CA ASP A 100 1.91 15.66 15.87
C ASP A 100 2.98 15.05 14.95
N LEU A 101 4.27 15.15 15.29
CA LEU A 101 5.38 14.61 14.49
C LEU A 101 5.99 13.34 15.11
N TYR A 102 5.77 13.11 16.41
CA TYR A 102 6.42 12.06 17.17
C TYR A 102 6.11 10.66 16.64
N TYR A 103 4.83 10.37 16.37
CA TYR A 103 4.35 9.06 15.91
C TYR A 103 4.23 8.92 14.39
N VAL A 104 4.59 9.96 13.63
CA VAL A 104 4.64 9.90 12.16
C VAL A 104 5.57 8.79 11.68
N ASN A 105 6.74 8.61 12.28
CA ASN A 105 7.71 7.59 11.86
C ASN A 105 8.11 6.66 13.01
N ARG A 106 7.17 6.38 13.92
CA ARG A 106 7.40 5.49 15.07
C ARG A 106 6.27 4.50 15.22
N ASP A 107 6.63 3.25 15.53
CA ASP A 107 5.67 2.20 15.85
C ASP A 107 5.24 2.29 17.32
N ILE A 108 4.26 1.45 17.69
CA ILE A 108 3.80 1.31 19.07
C ILE A 108 4.92 0.93 20.04
N TYR A 109 5.99 0.25 19.59
CA TYR A 109 7.13 -0.12 20.45
C TYR A 109 8.16 1.01 20.59
N GLY A 110 7.94 2.15 19.92
CA GLY A 110 8.84 3.31 19.91
C GLY A 110 10.01 3.20 18.92
N ASN A 111 10.05 2.17 18.07
CA ASN A 111 11.08 2.03 17.04
C ASN A 111 10.76 2.90 15.82
N SER A 112 11.81 3.35 15.12
CA SER A 112 11.63 4.09 13.88
C SER A 112 11.11 3.16 12.77
N THR A 113 9.97 3.50 12.18
CA THR A 113 9.38 2.80 11.03
C THR A 113 8.83 3.81 10.02
N LEU A 114 8.84 3.44 8.74
CA LEU A 114 8.24 4.25 7.67
C LEU A 114 6.70 4.23 7.73
N SER A 115 6.11 3.22 8.35
CA SER A 115 4.65 3.09 8.46
C SER A 115 4.04 4.01 9.52
N GLY A 116 4.84 4.50 10.45
CA GLY A 116 4.38 5.22 11.64
C GLY A 116 3.41 4.39 12.50
N SER A 117 2.54 5.12 13.19
CA SER A 117 1.38 4.61 13.92
C SER A 117 0.13 5.43 13.57
N ILE A 118 -1.04 4.94 13.99
CA ILE A 118 -2.23 5.80 14.04
C ILE A 118 -2.15 6.63 15.31
N TYR A 119 -2.32 7.94 15.21
CA TYR A 119 -2.17 8.82 16.35
C TYR A 119 -3.21 9.94 16.41
N LEU A 120 -3.61 10.27 17.64
CA LEU A 120 -4.48 11.39 17.96
C LEU A 120 -3.69 12.70 17.94
N GLN A 121 -4.30 13.77 17.44
CA GLN A 121 -3.71 15.10 17.46
C GLN A 121 -3.27 15.48 18.88
N SER A 122 -2.07 16.00 19.06
CA SER A 122 -1.50 16.30 20.38
C SER A 122 -2.23 17.42 21.12
N ALA A 123 -3.01 18.22 20.39
CA ALA A 123 -3.87 19.26 20.96
C ALA A 123 -5.18 18.70 21.53
N ASN A 124 -5.57 17.47 21.16
CA ASN A 124 -6.78 16.85 21.67
C ASN A 124 -6.57 16.24 23.06
N SER A 125 -7.65 16.16 23.83
CA SER A 125 -7.71 15.44 25.10
C SER A 125 -7.57 13.93 24.87
N SER A 126 -6.67 13.29 25.62
CA SER A 126 -6.33 11.87 25.44
C SER A 126 -7.48 10.89 25.74
N ASP A 127 -8.54 11.38 26.38
CA ASP A 127 -9.77 10.65 26.69
C ASP A 127 -10.86 10.84 25.64
N PHE A 128 -10.56 11.52 24.53
CA PHE A 128 -11.51 11.87 23.46
C PHE A 128 -12.68 12.76 23.91
N SER A 129 -12.56 13.47 25.05
CA SER A 129 -13.61 14.33 25.58
C SER A 129 -13.85 15.62 24.79
N ASP A 130 -12.99 15.93 23.81
CA ASP A 130 -13.16 17.08 22.94
C ASP A 130 -14.31 16.88 21.94
N GLU A 131 -14.91 17.98 21.51
CA GLU A 131 -16.02 17.96 20.55
C GLU A 131 -15.61 17.49 19.15
N PHE A 132 -14.33 17.65 18.81
CA PHE A 132 -13.73 17.21 17.56
C PHE A 132 -12.36 16.58 17.82
N ASN A 133 -12.25 15.29 17.56
CA ASN A 133 -11.02 14.52 17.72
C ASN A 133 -10.47 14.14 16.34
N LEU A 134 -9.19 14.42 16.11
CA LEU A 134 -8.56 14.16 14.83
C LEU A 134 -7.49 13.08 14.93
N LEU A 135 -7.68 12.01 14.16
CA LEU A 135 -6.71 10.93 13.99
C LEU A 135 -5.94 11.10 12.69
N TYR A 136 -4.64 10.88 12.77
CA TYR A 136 -3.73 10.83 11.64
C TYR A 136 -3.24 9.41 11.40
N GLY A 137 -3.07 9.08 10.12
CA GLY A 137 -2.46 7.84 9.69
C GLY A 137 -1.87 7.96 8.29
N HIS A 138 -0.76 7.26 8.05
CA HIS A 138 -0.14 7.22 6.73
C HIS A 138 -1.05 6.58 5.69
N HIS A 139 -0.89 7.04 4.46
CA HIS A 139 -1.49 6.44 3.29
C HIS A 139 -0.55 5.37 2.74
N PHE A 140 -1.04 4.15 2.55
CA PHE A 140 -0.35 3.10 1.81
C PHE A 140 -1.27 2.56 0.71
N ASP A 141 -0.74 2.46 -0.51
CA ASP A 141 -1.41 1.89 -1.69
C ASP A 141 -2.03 0.50 -1.46
N ASN A 142 -1.44 -0.28 -0.55
CA ASN A 142 -1.89 -1.63 -0.23
C ASN A 142 -3.06 -1.66 0.77
N GLY A 143 -3.54 -0.50 1.25
CA GLY A 143 -4.63 -0.35 2.21
C GLY A 143 -4.21 -0.37 3.68
N ALA A 144 -2.92 -0.50 3.98
CA ALA A 144 -2.41 -0.45 5.35
C ALA A 144 -2.58 0.95 5.98
N MET A 145 -2.58 1.00 7.31
CA MET A 145 -2.78 2.20 8.11
C MET A 145 -4.11 2.87 7.72
N PHE A 146 -4.09 4.11 7.23
CA PHE A 146 -5.27 4.79 6.70
C PHE A 146 -5.33 4.77 5.17
N GLY A 147 -4.60 3.86 4.51
CA GLY A 147 -4.66 3.69 3.05
C GLY A 147 -6.08 3.46 2.53
N ASP A 148 -6.91 2.74 3.27
CA ASP A 148 -8.31 2.50 2.90
C ASP A 148 -9.21 3.74 3.02
N VAL A 149 -8.77 4.81 3.72
CA VAL A 149 -9.54 6.07 3.80
C VAL A 149 -9.70 6.71 2.42
N ALA A 150 -8.70 6.61 1.54
CA ALA A 150 -8.81 7.15 0.18
C ALA A 150 -9.93 6.48 -0.64
N LYS A 151 -10.34 5.24 -0.30
CA LYS A 151 -11.43 4.54 -0.98
C LYS A 151 -12.80 5.18 -0.72
N TYR A 152 -12.94 5.95 0.36
CA TYR A 152 -14.17 6.69 0.69
C TYR A 152 -14.47 7.85 -0.27
N THR A 153 -13.54 8.18 -1.17
CA THR A 153 -13.80 9.06 -2.32
C THR A 153 -14.72 8.39 -3.35
N ASP A 154 -14.84 7.05 -3.36
CA ASP A 154 -15.82 6.34 -4.15
C ASP A 154 -17.18 6.30 -3.40
N PRO A 155 -18.27 6.86 -3.98
CA PRO A 155 -19.58 6.90 -3.32
C PRO A 155 -20.16 5.52 -2.97
N ASP A 156 -19.96 4.50 -3.82
CA ASP A 156 -20.47 3.15 -3.56
C ASP A 156 -19.72 2.51 -2.39
N PHE A 157 -18.41 2.77 -2.29
CA PHE A 157 -17.61 2.31 -1.16
C PHE A 157 -18.01 3.03 0.13
N PHE A 158 -18.20 4.35 0.07
CA PHE A 158 -18.66 5.17 1.19
C PHE A 158 -19.99 4.66 1.75
N ASP A 159 -20.98 4.43 0.87
CA ASP A 159 -22.31 3.97 1.27
C ASP A 159 -22.30 2.54 1.86
N GLY A 160 -21.38 1.69 1.41
CA GLY A 160 -21.23 0.33 1.91
C GLY A 160 -20.49 0.20 3.25
N HIS A 161 -19.70 1.21 3.67
CA HIS A 161 -18.74 1.10 4.77
C HIS A 161 -18.81 2.28 5.75
N ARG A 162 -20.01 2.59 6.23
CA ARG A 162 -20.24 3.74 7.12
C ARG A 162 -19.99 3.49 8.60
N GLU A 163 -19.80 2.25 9.01
CA GLU A 163 -19.79 1.89 10.44
C GLU A 163 -18.40 1.51 10.94
N GLY A 164 -18.13 1.83 12.21
CA GLY A 164 -16.90 1.46 12.89
C GLY A 164 -17.04 1.49 14.41
N GLU A 165 -15.93 1.27 15.09
CA GLU A 165 -15.82 1.18 16.54
C GLU A 165 -14.56 1.91 17.01
N LEU A 166 -14.71 2.71 18.05
CA LEU A 166 -13.62 3.30 18.80
C LEU A 166 -13.65 2.77 20.23
N ILE A 167 -12.55 2.16 20.66
CA ILE A 167 -12.40 1.67 22.02
C ILE A 167 -11.51 2.65 22.77
N THR A 168 -12.06 3.28 23.80
CA THR A 168 -11.35 4.16 24.71
C THR A 168 -11.12 3.45 26.03
N LYS A 169 -10.41 4.11 26.95
CA LYS A 169 -10.24 3.62 28.33
C LYS A 169 -11.58 3.49 29.08
N ASP A 170 -12.55 4.32 28.72
CA ASP A 170 -13.81 4.46 29.45
C ASP A 170 -14.93 3.59 28.86
N GLY A 171 -14.87 3.25 27.56
CA GLY A 171 -15.92 2.49 26.92
C GLY A 171 -15.68 2.18 25.44
N ILE A 172 -16.67 1.48 24.86
CA ILE A 172 -16.77 1.27 23.42
C ILE A 172 -17.73 2.33 22.86
N CYS A 173 -17.27 3.06 21.86
CA CYS A 173 -18.05 4.01 21.09
C CYS A 173 -18.25 3.49 19.67
N TYR A 174 -19.42 3.74 19.10
CA TYR A 174 -19.75 3.39 17.73
C TYR A 174 -19.59 4.60 16.82
N LEU A 175 -19.05 4.37 15.64
CA LEU A 175 -18.78 5.40 14.64
C LEU A 175 -19.75 5.25 13.48
N ASN A 176 -20.31 6.36 13.02
CA ASN A 176 -21.08 6.43 11.79
C ASN A 176 -20.53 7.54 10.89
N PHE A 177 -19.81 7.15 9.84
CA PHE A 177 -19.23 8.06 8.85
C PHE A 177 -20.32 8.69 7.98
N PHE A 178 -20.30 10.03 7.90
CA PHE A 178 -21.30 10.80 7.17
C PHE A 178 -20.71 11.85 6.23
N VAL A 179 -19.40 12.13 6.32
CA VAL A 179 -18.67 13.02 5.39
C VAL A 179 -17.36 12.40 4.92
N CYS A 180 -17.02 12.64 3.66
CA CYS A 180 -15.70 12.48 3.08
C CYS A 180 -15.30 13.81 2.40
N ILE A 181 -14.10 14.31 2.69
CA ILE A 181 -13.58 15.59 2.23
C ILE A 181 -12.22 15.36 1.58
N GLU A 182 -12.05 15.88 0.37
CA GLU A 182 -10.74 16.03 -0.26
C GLU A 182 -10.25 17.47 -0.02
N THR A 183 -9.09 17.60 0.62
CA THR A 183 -8.50 18.89 1.02
C THR A 183 -6.98 18.87 0.88
N ASP A 184 -6.32 19.96 1.27
CA ASP A 184 -4.86 20.07 1.31
C ASP A 184 -4.31 19.98 2.75
N ALA A 185 -3.02 19.63 2.87
CA ALA A 185 -2.35 19.47 4.15
C ALA A 185 -2.23 20.75 5.01
N TYR A 186 -2.59 21.92 4.47
CA TYR A 186 -2.52 23.22 5.12
C TYR A 186 -3.90 23.83 5.41
N ASP A 187 -4.98 23.06 5.21
CA ASP A 187 -6.35 23.53 5.44
C ASP A 187 -6.60 23.78 6.93
N SER A 188 -6.47 25.04 7.33
CA SER A 188 -6.68 25.47 8.71
C SER A 188 -8.11 25.30 9.20
N ASN A 189 -9.09 25.08 8.31
CA ASN A 189 -10.47 24.80 8.72
C ASN A 189 -10.64 23.37 9.22
N ILE A 190 -9.86 22.41 8.71
CA ILE A 190 -9.97 20.99 9.07
C ILE A 190 -8.96 20.60 10.16
N TYR A 191 -7.77 21.20 10.14
CA TYR A 191 -6.72 20.90 11.12
C TYR A 191 -6.73 21.82 12.36
N GLY A 192 -7.67 22.77 12.42
CA GLY A 192 -7.86 23.70 13.53
C GLY A 192 -8.93 23.26 14.53
N VAL A 193 -8.51 22.65 15.65
CA VAL A 193 -9.38 22.09 16.73
C VAL A 193 -10.48 23.06 17.22
N THR A 194 -10.23 24.38 17.19
CA THR A 194 -11.15 25.40 17.72
C THR A 194 -12.18 25.92 16.71
N THR A 195 -12.11 25.55 15.43
CA THR A 195 -12.89 26.22 14.36
C THR A 195 -14.00 25.35 13.77
N ILE A 196 -14.01 24.05 14.08
CA ILE A 196 -14.79 23.07 13.31
C ILE A 196 -16.25 22.99 13.75
N ARG A 197 -16.58 23.01 15.06
CA ARG A 197 -17.98 22.92 15.49
C ARG A 197 -18.80 24.11 14.99
N ASP A 198 -18.30 25.33 15.23
CA ASP A 198 -19.03 26.57 14.90
C ASP A 198 -19.27 26.69 13.38
N LYS A 199 -18.37 26.17 12.54
CA LYS A 199 -18.56 26.16 11.08
C LYS A 199 -19.32 24.93 10.56
N MET A 200 -19.24 23.79 11.24
CA MET A 200 -19.97 22.59 10.83
C MET A 200 -21.48 22.74 11.02
N GLU A 201 -21.92 23.40 12.10
CA GLU A 201 -23.34 23.69 12.34
C GLU A 201 -23.91 24.74 11.38
N ASP A 202 -23.15 25.80 11.08
CA ASP A 202 -23.66 26.92 10.27
C ASP A 202 -23.50 26.74 8.74
N GLU A 203 -22.47 26.02 8.25
CA GLU A 203 -22.09 26.01 6.82
C GLU A 203 -22.06 24.60 6.18
N LEU A 204 -21.62 23.56 6.92
CA LEU A 204 -21.52 22.19 6.39
C LEU A 204 -22.78 21.33 6.57
N LEU A 205 -23.46 21.38 7.72
CA LEU A 205 -24.61 20.51 8.02
C LEU A 205 -25.85 20.70 7.10
N PRO A 206 -26.20 21.92 6.64
CA PRO A 206 -27.26 22.09 5.64
C PRO A 206 -26.88 21.53 4.26
N THR A 207 -25.60 21.54 3.94
CA THR A 207 -25.07 21.21 2.60
C THR A 207 -24.69 19.72 2.48
N ALA A 208 -24.16 19.11 3.54
CA ALA A 208 -23.86 17.68 3.63
C ALA A 208 -25.12 16.80 3.59
N ARG A 209 -26.31 17.36 3.91
CA ARG A 209 -27.61 16.69 3.74
C ARG A 209 -28.01 16.51 2.27
N LYS A 210 -27.43 17.28 1.35
CA LYS A 210 -27.56 17.08 -0.11
C LYS A 210 -26.31 16.32 -0.57
N GLN A 211 -26.42 14.99 -0.60
CA GLN A 211 -25.45 14.01 -1.11
C GLN A 211 -24.12 14.53 -1.71
N VAL A 212 -23.03 13.99 -1.15
CA VAL A 212 -21.84 13.48 -1.86
C VAL A 212 -20.90 14.53 -2.47
N PHE A 213 -19.61 14.40 -2.15
CA PHE A 213 -18.47 15.16 -2.69
C PHE A 213 -18.36 16.63 -2.27
N PHE A 214 -17.50 16.91 -1.29
CA PHE A 214 -16.85 18.21 -1.19
C PHE A 214 -15.42 18.13 -1.72
N PRO A 215 -15.16 18.49 -2.98
CA PRO A 215 -13.92 19.17 -3.29
C PRO A 215 -14.05 20.59 -2.72
N LEU A 216 -13.28 20.91 -1.69
CA LEU A 216 -13.35 22.20 -1.01
C LEU A 216 -12.69 23.30 -1.88
N GLN A 217 -13.20 23.57 -3.08
CA GLN A 217 -12.94 24.83 -3.77
C GLN A 217 -13.92 25.89 -3.27
N VAL A 218 -13.55 26.55 -2.17
CA VAL A 218 -14.24 27.76 -1.72
C VAL A 218 -14.02 28.85 -2.78
N LYS A 219 -14.98 28.96 -3.70
CA LYS A 219 -15.19 30.16 -4.52
C LYS A 219 -16.62 30.60 -4.32
N GLY A 220 -16.77 31.64 -3.49
CA GLY A 220 -18.04 32.17 -3.08
C GLY A 220 -18.94 32.52 -4.26
N THR A 221 -20.15 31.98 -4.24
CA THR A 221 -21.30 32.57 -4.93
C THR A 221 -22.56 32.13 -4.21
N SER A 222 -23.26 33.12 -3.66
CA SER A 222 -24.61 33.03 -3.12
C SER A 222 -25.57 32.43 -4.15
N LEU A 223 -26.34 31.42 -3.77
CA LEU A 223 -27.52 31.00 -4.49
C LEU A 223 -28.65 30.71 -3.50
N ASP A 224 -29.57 31.67 -3.44
CA ASP A 224 -30.92 31.52 -2.92
C ASP A 224 -31.65 30.42 -3.70
N GLY A 225 -32.35 29.54 -2.98
CA GLY A 225 -33.13 28.46 -3.58
C GLY A 225 -33.87 27.67 -2.50
N ASP A 226 -35.05 28.20 -2.15
CA ASP A 226 -36.08 27.50 -1.37
C ASP A 226 -36.47 26.21 -2.09
N ASP A 227 -36.32 25.07 -1.42
CA ASP A 227 -37.09 23.84 -1.66
C ASP A 227 -37.07 23.04 -0.35
N GLU A 228 -38.23 23.05 0.32
CA GLU A 228 -38.57 22.21 1.47
C GLU A 228 -38.76 20.74 1.02
N ASP A 229 -38.53 19.83 1.97
CA ASP A 229 -39.00 18.42 2.01
C ASP A 229 -38.15 17.33 1.33
N GLU A 230 -37.24 16.73 2.11
CA GLU A 230 -37.40 15.38 2.71
C GLU A 230 -36.11 14.99 3.45
N ASP A 231 -36.20 14.81 4.77
CA ASP A 231 -35.12 14.38 5.66
C ASP A 231 -34.82 12.88 5.46
N PRO A 232 -33.68 12.48 4.84
CA PRO A 232 -33.37 11.06 4.63
C PRO A 232 -32.92 10.36 5.92
N LEU A 233 -32.68 11.12 7.00
CA LEU A 233 -32.19 10.64 8.29
C LEU A 233 -33.05 11.22 9.41
N GLY A 234 -34.36 10.92 9.36
CA GLY A 234 -35.33 11.27 10.39
C GLY A 234 -35.05 10.60 11.73
N LYS A 235 -34.09 11.13 12.49
CA LYS A 235 -34.00 11.12 13.96
C LYS A 235 -33.23 12.36 14.41
N GLY A 236 -33.87 13.20 15.22
CA GLY A 236 -33.21 14.34 15.87
C GLY A 236 -31.93 13.90 16.58
N ARG A 237 -30.86 14.67 16.37
CA ARG A 237 -29.52 14.45 16.92
C ARG A 237 -29.61 14.34 18.46
N PRO A 238 -29.18 13.23 19.08
CA PRO A 238 -29.09 13.15 20.53
C PRO A 238 -28.01 14.10 21.07
N ASP A 239 -28.23 14.59 22.29
CA ASP A 239 -27.58 15.75 22.93
C ASP A 239 -26.07 15.57 23.28
N HIS A 240 -25.44 14.47 22.87
CA HIS A 240 -24.06 14.11 23.24
C HIS A 240 -23.27 13.49 22.08
N ASP A 241 -23.33 14.09 20.89
CA ASP A 241 -22.56 13.63 19.74
C ASP A 241 -21.30 14.50 19.57
N TRP A 242 -20.13 13.92 19.82
CA TRP A 242 -18.84 14.48 19.44
C TRP A 242 -18.37 13.83 18.13
N LEU A 243 -17.42 14.49 17.46
CA LEU A 243 -16.98 14.12 16.11
C LEU A 243 -15.59 13.50 16.13
N LEU A 244 -15.43 12.44 15.33
CA LEU A 244 -14.12 11.83 15.07
C LEU A 244 -13.79 11.97 13.59
N ALA A 245 -12.61 12.51 13.29
CA ALA A 245 -12.09 12.61 11.94
C ALA A 245 -10.87 11.72 11.74
N LEU A 246 -10.77 11.05 10.59
CA LEU A 246 -9.61 10.29 10.17
C LEU A 246 -9.01 10.98 8.95
N SER A 247 -7.75 11.39 9.04
CA SER A 247 -7.04 12.11 7.99
C SER A 247 -5.84 11.32 7.47
N THR A 248 -5.70 11.23 6.14
CA THR A 248 -4.55 10.61 5.46
C THR A 248 -4.10 11.39 4.23
N CYS A 249 -2.93 11.06 3.70
CA CYS A 249 -2.42 11.62 2.44
C CYS A 249 -3.24 11.13 1.24
N ASP A 250 -3.42 11.98 0.25
CA ASP A 250 -3.92 11.59 -1.08
C ASP A 250 -2.74 11.55 -2.06
N ASP A 251 -2.67 10.47 -2.85
CA ASP A 251 -1.64 10.27 -3.88
C ASP A 251 -2.00 10.96 -5.21
N ALA A 252 -3.25 11.38 -5.39
CA ALA A 252 -3.71 12.02 -6.63
C ALA A 252 -3.23 13.48 -6.75
N GLU A 253 -3.03 14.18 -5.62
CA GLU A 253 -2.66 15.59 -5.58
C GLU A 253 -1.40 15.87 -4.75
N THR A 254 -0.66 16.92 -5.11
CA THR A 254 0.51 17.35 -4.32
C THR A 254 0.01 17.98 -3.02
N ASP A 255 0.42 17.44 -1.88
CA ASP A 255 -0.08 17.83 -0.54
C ASP A 255 -1.58 17.53 -0.31
N GLY A 256 -2.20 16.71 -1.18
CA GLY A 256 -3.58 16.28 -1.03
C GLY A 256 -3.81 15.46 0.25
N ARG A 257 -5.02 15.55 0.77
CA ARG A 257 -5.48 14.87 1.98
C ARG A 257 -6.93 14.42 1.79
N VAL A 258 -7.22 13.20 2.24
CA VAL A 258 -8.58 12.71 2.39
C VAL A 258 -8.91 12.66 3.88
N VAL A 259 -10.05 13.26 4.24
CA VAL A 259 -10.56 13.28 5.60
C VAL A 259 -11.99 12.74 5.63
N ILE A 260 -12.21 11.70 6.43
CA ILE A 260 -13.57 11.18 6.70
C ILE A 260 -13.98 11.55 8.12
N ILE A 261 -15.25 11.90 8.30
CA ILE A 261 -15.80 12.35 9.59
C ILE A 261 -16.97 11.45 9.99
N ALA A 262 -16.92 10.99 11.24
CA ALA A 262 -17.95 10.20 11.89
C ALA A 262 -18.57 10.94 13.07
N ASP A 263 -19.88 10.75 13.24
CA ASP A 263 -20.54 11.00 14.52
C ASP A 263 -20.22 9.83 15.45
N VAL A 264 -19.92 10.16 16.69
CA VAL A 264 -19.59 9.17 17.71
C VAL A 264 -20.75 9.02 18.68
N THR A 265 -21.22 7.79 18.86
CA THR A 265 -22.28 7.46 19.82
C THR A 265 -21.76 6.47 20.84
N GLU A 266 -21.89 6.79 22.13
CA GLU A 266 -21.57 5.86 23.21
C GLU A 266 -22.50 4.64 23.17
N GLY A 267 -21.92 3.44 23.28
CA GLY A 267 -22.69 2.19 23.30
C GLY A 267 -23.23 1.85 24.69
N GLU A 268 -24.56 1.66 24.82
CA GLU A 268 -25.08 0.72 25.83
C GLU A 268 -24.78 -0.71 25.34
N GLU A 269 -24.31 -1.59 26.24
CA GLU A 269 -23.77 -2.96 26.07
C GLU A 269 -24.55 -3.97 25.17
N SER A 270 -25.56 -3.58 24.39
CA SER A 270 -26.49 -4.49 23.70
C SER A 270 -26.73 -4.23 22.21
N ARG A 271 -25.77 -3.67 21.46
CA ARG A 271 -25.84 -3.75 19.99
C ARG A 271 -25.03 -4.95 19.49
N THR A 272 -25.73 -6.03 19.21
CA THR A 272 -25.19 -7.11 18.38
C THR A 272 -24.89 -6.54 16.99
N PRO A 273 -23.68 -6.71 16.45
CA PRO A 273 -23.37 -6.29 15.09
C PRO A 273 -24.36 -6.98 14.15
N SER A 274 -25.00 -6.20 13.27
CA SER A 274 -25.63 -6.81 12.10
C SER A 274 -24.53 -7.58 11.37
N SER A 275 -24.83 -8.82 10.99
CA SER A 275 -23.85 -9.83 10.58
C SER A 275 -23.06 -9.42 9.33
N GLY A 276 -22.07 -8.55 9.50
CA GLY A 276 -20.91 -8.42 8.64
C GLY A 276 -19.84 -9.29 9.27
N THR A 277 -19.64 -10.48 8.71
CA THR A 277 -18.46 -11.27 9.03
C THR A 277 -17.28 -10.34 8.82
N ALA A 278 -16.50 -10.05 9.87
CA ALA A 278 -15.19 -9.44 9.70
C ALA A 278 -14.45 -10.37 8.73
N SER A 279 -14.47 -10.02 7.45
CA SER A 279 -13.59 -10.64 6.48
C SER A 279 -12.24 -10.10 6.87
N THR A 280 -11.58 -10.81 7.78
CA THR A 280 -10.14 -10.80 7.84
C THR A 280 -9.70 -10.97 6.39
N GLY A 281 -9.15 -9.89 5.82
CA GLY A 281 -8.39 -9.94 4.59
C GLY A 281 -7.12 -10.73 4.86
N GLU A 282 -7.24 -11.97 5.31
CA GLU A 282 -6.18 -12.94 5.21
C GLU A 282 -5.91 -13.07 3.72
N LEU A 283 -4.86 -12.40 3.24
CA LEU A 283 -4.18 -12.82 2.03
C LEU A 283 -3.95 -14.32 2.19
N ARG A 284 -4.70 -15.11 1.40
CA ARG A 284 -4.66 -16.57 1.49
C ARG A 284 -3.20 -17.00 1.36
N PRO A 285 -2.66 -17.79 2.31
CA PRO A 285 -1.25 -18.14 2.34
C PRO A 285 -0.89 -18.93 1.07
N GLY A 286 -0.39 -18.24 0.04
CA GLY A 286 -0.08 -18.83 -1.25
C GLY A 286 -0.19 -17.89 -2.45
N GLU A 287 -0.99 -16.83 -2.39
CA GLU A 287 -1.32 -16.03 -3.59
C GLU A 287 -0.14 -15.18 -4.10
N GLY A 288 0.70 -14.65 -3.21
CA GLY A 288 1.92 -13.91 -3.61
C GLY A 288 3.05 -14.79 -4.18
N LYS A 289 3.00 -16.11 -4.01
CA LYS A 289 4.06 -17.02 -4.50
C LYS A 289 4.07 -17.10 -6.04
N TRP A 290 2.90 -16.98 -6.66
CA TRP A 290 2.74 -17.07 -8.11
C TRP A 290 3.24 -15.81 -8.83
N ALA A 291 3.01 -14.63 -8.26
CA ALA A 291 3.54 -13.38 -8.78
C ALA A 291 5.08 -13.35 -8.72
N VAL A 292 5.66 -13.78 -7.59
CA VAL A 292 7.12 -13.93 -7.46
C VAL A 292 7.66 -14.92 -8.49
N LEU A 293 6.96 -16.04 -8.74
CA LEU A 293 7.36 -17.02 -9.75
C LEU A 293 7.31 -16.46 -11.19
N ASN A 294 6.28 -15.68 -11.52
CA ASN A 294 6.16 -15.01 -12.81
C ASN A 294 7.26 -13.95 -13.01
N LEU A 295 7.54 -13.14 -11.99
CA LEU A 295 8.64 -12.19 -11.99
C LEU A 295 9.99 -12.89 -12.21
N MET A 296 10.23 -14.01 -11.51
CA MET A 296 11.43 -14.82 -11.74
C MET A 296 11.50 -15.34 -13.18
N CYS A 297 10.38 -15.79 -13.77
CA CYS A 297 10.35 -16.23 -15.16
C CYS A 297 10.73 -15.11 -16.14
N VAL A 298 10.24 -13.88 -15.92
CA VAL A 298 10.60 -12.72 -16.75
C VAL A 298 12.10 -12.40 -16.61
N VAL A 299 12.61 -12.31 -15.39
CA VAL A 299 14.02 -12.01 -15.11
C VAL A 299 14.94 -13.05 -15.75
N PHE A 300 14.64 -14.35 -15.57
CA PHE A 300 15.45 -15.41 -16.16
C PHE A 300 15.37 -15.44 -17.70
N THR A 301 14.21 -15.14 -18.28
CA THR A 301 14.05 -15.02 -19.73
C THR A 301 14.85 -13.83 -20.29
N LEU A 302 14.94 -12.72 -19.55
CA LEU A 302 15.82 -11.58 -19.91
C LEU A 302 17.30 -11.93 -19.76
N CYS A 303 17.68 -12.70 -18.74
CA CYS A 303 19.06 -13.19 -18.58
C CYS A 303 19.52 -14.06 -19.76
N CYS A 304 18.62 -14.78 -20.44
CA CYS A 304 18.94 -15.53 -21.65
C CYS A 304 19.39 -14.64 -22.82
N ILE A 305 19.11 -13.33 -22.80
CA ILE A 305 19.60 -12.38 -23.81
C ILE A 305 21.11 -12.10 -23.63
N VAL A 306 21.62 -12.14 -22.39
CA VAL A 306 22.99 -11.71 -22.04
C VAL A 306 24.07 -12.51 -22.81
N PRO A 307 24.02 -13.85 -22.92
CA PRO A 307 24.97 -14.61 -23.72
C PRO A 307 24.97 -14.21 -25.21
N PHE A 308 23.82 -13.84 -25.78
CA PHE A 308 23.69 -13.41 -27.16
C PHE A 308 24.23 -11.98 -27.38
N CYS A 309 23.92 -11.03 -26.49
CA CYS A 309 24.49 -9.69 -26.53
C CYS A 309 26.02 -9.71 -26.38
N MET A 310 26.55 -10.52 -25.44
CA MET A 310 27.99 -10.73 -25.27
C MET A 310 28.65 -11.36 -26.50
N ARG A 311 27.91 -12.14 -27.28
CA ARG A 311 28.37 -12.71 -28.55
C ARG A 311 28.43 -11.64 -29.65
N TYR A 312 27.45 -10.74 -29.72
CA TYR A 312 27.43 -9.63 -30.67
C TYR A 312 28.59 -8.63 -30.42
N VAL A 313 28.92 -8.34 -29.15
CA VAL A 313 30.00 -7.41 -28.79
C VAL A 313 31.40 -7.99 -29.03
N ASN A 314 31.58 -9.31 -28.95
CA ASN A 314 32.90 -9.96 -29.16
C ASN A 314 33.23 -10.30 -30.63
N PHE A 315 32.27 -10.22 -31.56
CA PHE A 315 32.46 -10.65 -32.95
C PHE A 315 32.81 -9.50 -33.90
N ARG A 316 34.08 -9.10 -33.91
CA ARG A 316 34.70 -8.51 -35.11
C ARG A 316 35.52 -9.61 -35.81
N LYS A 317 34.91 -10.44 -36.68
CA LYS A 317 35.50 -10.93 -37.96
C LYS A 317 34.87 -12.12 -38.71
N GLU A 318 33.78 -12.76 -38.30
CA GLU A 318 33.21 -13.88 -39.08
C GLU A 318 31.75 -13.66 -39.48
N GLN A 319 31.42 -14.10 -40.69
CA GLN A 319 30.07 -14.00 -41.27
C GLN A 319 29.04 -14.60 -40.32
N ILE A 320 28.11 -13.76 -39.87
CA ILE A 320 27.00 -14.19 -39.04
C ILE A 320 26.10 -15.09 -39.91
N LYS A 321 26.05 -16.39 -39.60
CA LYS A 321 25.16 -17.34 -40.29
C LYS A 321 23.72 -17.08 -39.84
N THR A 322 22.77 -17.12 -40.79
CA THR A 322 21.32 -16.86 -40.59
C THR A 322 20.70 -17.57 -39.40
N ALA A 323 21.15 -18.78 -39.07
CA ALA A 323 20.66 -19.55 -37.91
C ALA A 323 20.97 -18.90 -36.55
N GLU A 324 22.07 -18.15 -36.41
CA GLU A 324 22.43 -17.49 -35.15
C GLU A 324 21.64 -16.18 -34.95
N ILE A 325 21.37 -15.47 -36.05
CA ILE A 325 20.48 -14.29 -36.05
C ILE A 325 19.06 -14.73 -35.67
N LEU A 326 18.57 -15.82 -36.27
CA LEU A 326 17.22 -16.33 -36.01
C LEU A 326 17.04 -16.75 -34.53
N GLY A 327 18.06 -17.38 -33.93
CA GLY A 327 18.05 -17.70 -32.50
C GLY A 327 18.04 -16.46 -31.61
N THR A 328 18.83 -15.44 -31.96
CA THR A 328 18.87 -14.15 -31.23
C THR A 328 17.53 -13.42 -31.28
N VAL A 329 16.95 -13.32 -32.49
CA VAL A 329 15.63 -12.71 -32.69
C VAL A 329 14.54 -13.48 -31.93
N GLY A 330 14.60 -14.81 -31.93
CA GLY A 330 13.64 -15.64 -31.19
C GLY A 330 13.67 -15.41 -29.68
N VAL A 331 14.86 -15.30 -29.08
CA VAL A 331 15.00 -15.02 -27.64
C VAL A 331 14.51 -13.61 -27.30
N ILE A 332 14.86 -12.60 -28.11
CA ILE A 332 14.38 -11.22 -27.91
C ILE A 332 12.85 -11.16 -28.00
N LEU A 333 12.25 -11.82 -29.00
CA LEU A 333 10.80 -11.88 -29.16
C LEU A 333 10.14 -12.53 -27.94
N ALA A 334 10.69 -13.65 -27.45
CA ALA A 334 10.21 -14.33 -26.25
C ALA A 334 10.27 -13.43 -25.01
N SER A 335 11.34 -12.64 -24.85
CA SER A 335 11.48 -11.69 -23.75
C SER A 335 10.48 -10.54 -23.82
N VAL A 336 10.23 -9.99 -25.02
CA VAL A 336 9.22 -8.94 -25.22
C VAL A 336 7.82 -9.47 -24.93
N VAL A 337 7.49 -10.68 -25.40
CA VAL A 337 6.21 -11.34 -25.13
C VAL A 337 6.04 -11.62 -23.64
N SER A 338 7.09 -12.08 -22.96
CA SER A 338 7.07 -12.30 -21.51
C SER A 338 6.84 -10.99 -20.73
N LEU A 339 7.47 -9.88 -21.12
CA LEU A 339 7.25 -8.56 -20.52
C LEU A 339 5.82 -8.03 -20.76
N LEU A 340 5.29 -8.21 -21.97
CA LEU A 340 3.92 -7.81 -22.30
C LEU A 340 2.90 -8.63 -21.51
N LEU A 341 3.09 -9.94 -21.43
CA LEU A 341 2.24 -10.82 -20.64
C LEU A 341 2.30 -10.43 -19.17
N PHE A 342 3.50 -10.25 -18.61
CA PHE A 342 3.67 -9.81 -17.22
C PHE A 342 2.90 -8.51 -16.94
N ARG A 343 3.04 -7.51 -17.81
CA ARG A 343 2.33 -6.22 -17.67
C ARG A 343 0.81 -6.34 -17.85
N LEU A 344 0.34 -7.26 -18.69
CA LEU A 344 -1.09 -7.51 -18.89
C LEU A 344 -1.70 -8.33 -17.75
N THR A 345 -0.91 -9.19 -17.09
CA THR A 345 -1.38 -10.10 -16.03
C THR A 345 -1.14 -9.56 -14.63
N GLU A 346 -0.14 -8.69 -14.44
CA GLU A 346 0.22 -8.10 -13.15
C GLU A 346 0.00 -6.59 -13.20
N ASN A 347 -1.06 -6.16 -12.51
CA ASN A 347 -1.32 -4.74 -12.31
C ASN A 347 -0.42 -4.22 -11.18
N MET A 348 0.67 -3.53 -11.53
CA MET A 348 1.62 -2.99 -10.54
C MET A 348 1.06 -1.83 -9.68
N ARG A 349 -0.22 -1.46 -9.86
CA ARG A 349 -0.93 -0.45 -9.05
C ARG A 349 -1.82 -1.04 -7.95
N SER A 350 -1.91 -2.36 -7.85
CA SER A 350 -2.72 -3.05 -6.83
C SER A 350 -1.88 -4.18 -6.22
N PRO A 351 -2.11 -4.58 -4.95
CA PRO A 351 -1.37 -5.68 -4.33
C PRO A 351 -1.43 -6.92 -5.24
N MET A 352 -0.29 -7.60 -5.42
CA MET A 352 -0.10 -8.76 -6.31
C MET A 352 -1.06 -9.91 -5.95
N THR A 353 -2.30 -9.81 -6.41
CA THR A 353 -3.38 -10.78 -6.20
C THR A 353 -3.61 -11.48 -7.53
N LEU A 354 -2.84 -12.54 -7.76
CA LEU A 354 -2.83 -13.23 -9.05
C LEU A 354 -3.77 -14.43 -9.07
N ARG A 355 -4.66 -14.42 -10.06
CA ARG A 355 -5.41 -15.60 -10.51
C ARG A 355 -4.51 -16.42 -11.46
N ASP A 356 -4.24 -17.66 -11.05
CA ASP A 356 -3.26 -18.66 -11.52
C ASP A 356 -3.42 -19.20 -12.98
N TYR A 357 -3.92 -18.41 -13.94
CA TYR A 357 -4.21 -18.94 -15.28
C TYR A 357 -3.01 -18.90 -16.25
N TRP A 358 -2.04 -17.99 -16.05
CA TRP A 358 -1.01 -17.68 -17.06
C TRP A 358 0.41 -18.14 -16.70
N THR A 359 0.64 -18.56 -15.45
CA THR A 359 1.95 -19.03 -15.01
C THR A 359 2.49 -20.25 -15.79
N PRO A 360 1.67 -21.27 -16.15
CA PRO A 360 2.13 -22.37 -17.01
C PRO A 360 2.64 -21.89 -18.38
N PHE A 361 2.04 -20.82 -18.91
CA PHE A 361 2.43 -20.24 -20.19
C PHE A 361 3.75 -19.46 -20.09
N MET A 362 3.97 -18.72 -19.00
CA MET A 362 5.25 -18.07 -18.70
C MET A 362 6.39 -19.08 -18.54
N ILE A 363 6.15 -20.18 -17.82
CA ILE A 363 7.11 -21.27 -17.66
C ILE A 363 7.46 -21.90 -19.03
N PHE A 364 6.47 -22.08 -19.90
CA PHE A 364 6.69 -22.57 -21.26
C PHE A 364 7.56 -21.64 -22.10
N ILE A 365 7.31 -20.32 -22.04
CA ILE A 365 8.13 -19.31 -22.74
C ILE A 365 9.57 -19.39 -22.25
N PHE A 366 9.78 -19.40 -20.93
CA PHE A 366 11.11 -19.54 -20.33
C PHE A 366 11.83 -20.83 -20.77
N ALA A 367 11.15 -21.98 -20.67
CA ALA A 367 11.70 -23.26 -21.07
C ALA A 367 12.08 -23.29 -22.57
N SER A 368 11.27 -22.66 -23.43
CA SER A 368 11.55 -22.54 -24.86
C SER A 368 12.79 -21.68 -25.14
N ALA A 369 12.94 -20.55 -24.45
CA ALA A 369 14.10 -19.67 -24.57
C ALA A 369 15.39 -20.37 -24.11
N LEU A 370 15.31 -21.15 -23.03
CA LEU A 370 16.42 -21.92 -22.51
C LEU A 370 16.83 -23.07 -23.45
N LEU A 371 15.85 -23.74 -24.06
CA LEU A 371 16.07 -24.77 -25.08
C LEU A 371 16.76 -24.20 -26.33
N VAL A 372 16.30 -23.06 -26.85
CA VAL A 372 16.92 -22.37 -28.00
C VAL A 372 18.38 -22.01 -27.69
N THR A 373 18.64 -21.50 -26.49
CA THR A 373 20.00 -21.18 -26.03
C THR A 373 20.88 -22.43 -25.99
N ALA A 374 20.40 -23.51 -25.37
CA ALA A 374 21.13 -24.77 -25.25
C ALA A 374 21.42 -25.46 -26.60
N LEU A 375 20.46 -25.44 -27.53
CA LEU A 375 20.63 -25.99 -28.88
C LEU A 375 21.63 -25.19 -29.71
N THR A 376 21.62 -23.86 -29.56
CA THR A 376 22.57 -22.97 -30.24
C THR A 376 24.00 -23.20 -29.75
N ASP A 377 24.18 -23.42 -28.44
CA ASP A 377 25.47 -23.74 -27.85
C ASP A 377 25.97 -25.16 -28.20
N ARG A 378 25.09 -26.16 -28.25
CA ARG A 378 25.44 -27.52 -28.69
C ARG A 378 25.90 -27.53 -30.15
N LYS A 379 25.17 -26.88 -31.06
CA LYS A 379 25.57 -26.77 -32.48
C LYS A 379 26.92 -26.08 -32.64
N LYS A 380 27.23 -25.10 -31.78
CA LYS A 380 28.54 -24.44 -31.78
C LYS A 380 29.66 -25.40 -31.34
N LYS A 381 29.46 -26.15 -30.26
CA LYS A 381 30.46 -27.11 -29.75
C LYS A 381 30.76 -28.23 -30.75
N GLN A 382 29.74 -28.74 -31.44
CA GLN A 382 29.90 -29.75 -32.48
C GLN A 382 30.71 -29.22 -33.66
N ARG A 383 30.43 -27.99 -34.12
CA ARG A 383 31.18 -27.36 -35.21
C ARG A 383 32.64 -27.05 -34.85
N ALA A 384 32.90 -26.64 -33.61
CA ALA A 384 34.25 -26.43 -33.11
C ALA A 384 35.06 -27.73 -32.92
N GLN A 385 34.43 -28.90 -33.07
CA GLN A 385 35.10 -30.21 -33.09
C GLN A 385 35.27 -30.76 -34.53
N GLU A 386 34.56 -30.19 -35.51
CA GLU A 386 34.62 -30.57 -36.93
C GLU A 386 35.61 -29.69 -37.73
N ASP A 387 35.86 -28.45 -37.29
CA ASP A 387 36.93 -27.55 -37.73
C ASP A 387 38.22 -27.76 -36.92
#